data_AF-A0A1F9ZGU6-F1
#
_entry.id   AF-A0A1F9ZGU6-F1
#
_cell.length_a   1.000
_cell.length_b   1.000
_cell.length_c   1.000
_cell.angle_alpha   90.00
_cell.angle_beta   90.00
_cell.angle_gamma   90.00
#
_symmetry.space_group_name_H-M   'P 1'
#
loop_
_entity.id
_entity.type
_entity.pdbx_description
1 polymer ?
#
loop_
_entity_poly.entity_id
_entity_poly.type
_entity_poly.pdbx_seq_one_letter_code
_entity_poly.pdbx_strand_id
1 'polypeptide(L)' 'MEIRFSRRAVLLTLLFGLIVVLGMAAFASLLTGSYEILALAPFSIFLWIVLFVWVAARLSRRERGGG' A
#
# COMPACT_ATOMS: atom_id res chain seq x y z
N MET A 1 -19.07 15.30 -8.14
CA MET A 1 -18.01 14.71 -8.99
C MET A 1 -17.78 13.32 -8.41
N GLU A 2 -18.41 12.27 -8.94
CA GLU A 2 -18.25 10.92 -8.39
C GLU A 2 -16.76 10.55 -8.38
N ILE A 3 -16.21 10.12 -7.24
CA ILE A 3 -14.92 9.43 -7.20
C ILE A 3 -15.05 8.10 -7.94
N ARG A 4 -15.08 8.14 -9.26
CA ARG A 4 -14.66 7.01 -10.06
C ARG A 4 -13.14 7.03 -10.01
N PHE A 5 -12.58 6.57 -8.89
CA PHE A 5 -11.16 6.24 -8.85
C PHE A 5 -10.87 5.42 -10.10
N SER A 6 -10.07 5.97 -11.00
CA SER A 6 -9.73 5.27 -12.23
C SER A 6 -9.15 3.93 -11.81
N ARG A 7 -9.69 2.83 -12.33
CA ARG A 7 -9.22 1.47 -12.01
C ARG A 7 -7.70 1.37 -12.16
N ARG A 8 -7.14 2.15 -13.10
CA ARG A 8 -5.71 2.35 -13.32
C ARG A 8 -5.00 3.01 -12.14
N ALA A 9 -5.55 4.07 -11.55
CA ALA A 9 -4.96 4.74 -10.39
C ALA A 9 -4.89 3.82 -9.16
N VAL A 10 -5.96 3.03 -8.93
CA VAL A 10 -5.99 2.01 -7.86
C VAL A 10 -4.92 0.95 -8.10
N LEU A 11 -4.86 0.40 -9.32
CA LEU A 11 -3.84 -0.58 -9.70
C LEU A 11 -2.42 -0.01 -9.57
N LEU A 12 -2.18 1.22 -10.02
CA LEU A 12 -0.88 1.87 -9.93
C LEU A 12 -0.45 2.07 -8.49
N THR A 13 -1.39 2.44 -7.60
CA THR A 13 -1.08 2.62 -6.18
C THR A 13 -0.75 1.27 -5.53
N LEU A 14 -1.52 0.22 -5.84
CA LEU A 14 -1.24 -1.17 -5.42
C LEU A 14 0.13 -1.65 -5.89
N LEU A 15 0.44 -1.43 -7.16
CA LEU A 15 1.71 -1.82 -7.76
C LEU A 15 2.87 -1.05 -7.12
N PHE A 16 2.70 0.25 -6.91
CA PHE A 16 3.68 1.10 -6.25
C PHE A 16 3.96 0.63 -4.82
N GLY A 17 2.91 0.37 -4.03
CA GLY A 17 3.03 -0.18 -2.68
C GLY A 17 3.82 -1.49 -2.65
N LEU A 18 3.48 -2.42 -3.55
CA LEU A 18 4.17 -3.70 -3.67
C LEU A 18 5.66 -3.52 -3.99
N ILE A 19 5.99 -2.68 -4.98
CA ILE A 19 7.38 -2.42 -5.38
C ILE A 19 8.17 -1.79 -4.24
N VAL A 20 7.58 -0.81 -3.53
CA VAL A 20 8.23 -0.14 -2.40
C VAL A 20 8.51 -1.13 -1.26
N VAL A 21 7.54 -1.97 -0.90
CA VAL A 21 7.72 -2.94 0.18
C VAL A 21 8.78 -3.98 -0.19
N LEU A 22 8.76 -4.51 -1.42
CA LEU A 22 9.77 -5.46 -1.89
C LEU A 22 11.17 -4.81 -1.95
N GLY A 23 11.26 -3.59 -2.47
CA GLY A 23 12.51 -2.84 -2.55
C GLY A 23 13.10 -2.56 -1.17
N MET A 24 12.29 -2.09 -0.22
CA MET A 24 12.71 -1.86 1.17
C MET A 24 13.13 -3.15 1.85
N ALA A 25 12.37 -4.24 1.71
CA ALA A 25 12.71 -5.52 2.34
C ALA A 25 14.02 -6.10 1.78
N ALA A 26 14.20 -6.06 0.46
CA ALA A 26 15.43 -6.50 -0.19
C ALA A 26 16.61 -5.62 0.21
N PHE A 27 16.45 -4.31 0.21
CA PHE A 27 17.48 -3.36 0.62
C PHE A 27 17.88 -3.53 2.10
N ALA A 28 16.90 -3.69 2.99
CA ALA A 28 17.14 -3.92 4.40
C ALA A 28 17.87 -5.26 4.65
N SER A 29 17.52 -6.31 3.91
CA SER A 29 18.22 -7.60 3.98
C SER A 29 19.68 -7.52 3.50
N LEU A 30 19.94 -6.77 2.42
CA LEU A 30 21.31 -6.55 1.95
C LEU A 30 22.15 -5.75 2.97
N LEU A 31 21.55 -4.75 3.62
CA LEU A 31 22.21 -3.93 4.64
C LEU A 31 22.56 -4.72 5.92
N THR A 32 21.69 -5.64 6.31
CA THR A 32 21.82 -6.39 7.57
C THR A 32 22.47 -7.76 7.39
N GLY A 33 22.60 -8.24 6.14
CA GLY A 33 23.04 -9.60 5.83
C GLY A 33 22.08 -10.69 6.34
N SER A 34 20.90 -10.31 6.85
CA SER A 34 19.92 -11.24 7.42
C SER A 34 18.74 -11.43 6.48
N TYR A 35 18.49 -12.67 6.11
CA TYR A 35 17.32 -13.07 5.33
C TYR A 35 16.03 -13.10 6.18
N GLU A 36 16.14 -13.03 7.51
CA GLU A 36 14.99 -13.01 8.40
C GLU A 36 14.11 -11.77 8.18
N ILE A 37 14.71 -10.67 7.72
CA ILE A 37 13.98 -9.43 7.40
C ILE A 37 13.08 -9.59 6.18
N LEU A 38 13.39 -10.51 5.26
CA LEU A 38 12.47 -10.83 4.16
C LEU A 38 11.16 -11.46 4.65
N ALA A 39 11.18 -12.12 5.82
CA ALA A 39 9.96 -12.68 6.42
C ALA A 39 8.96 -11.58 6.85
N LEU A 40 9.41 -10.34 7.02
CA LEU A 40 8.55 -9.19 7.32
C LEU A 40 7.87 -8.61 6.07
N ALA A 41 8.33 -8.96 4.86
CA ALA A 41 7.75 -8.49 3.61
C ALA A 41 6.25 -8.82 3.49
N PRO A 42 5.77 -10.07 3.69
CA PRO A 42 4.35 -10.39 3.61
C PRO A 42 3.50 -9.62 4.63
N PHE A 43 4.00 -9.43 5.85
CA PHE A 43 3.30 -8.63 6.87
C PHE A 43 3.21 -7.16 6.46
N SER A 44 4.29 -6.61 5.90
CA SER A 44 4.34 -5.22 5.42
C SER A 44 3.40 -4.99 4.23
N ILE A 45 3.29 -5.95 3.31
CA ILE A 45 2.32 -5.92 2.20
C ILE A 45 0.90 -5.92 2.76
N PHE A 46 0.61 -6.81 3.73
CA PHE A 46 -0.71 -6.88 4.35
C PHE A 46 -1.10 -5.54 5.01
N LEU A 47 -0.19 -4.96 5.81
CA LEU A 47 -0.40 -3.67 6.45
C LEU A 47 -0.67 -2.56 5.43
N TRP A 48 0.08 -2.57 4.32
CA TRP A 48 -0.08 -1.61 3.24
C TRP A 48 -1.47 -1.70 2.59
N ILE A 49 -1.97 -2.91 2.34
CA ILE A 49 -3.32 -3.14 1.79
C ILE A 49 -4.39 -2.61 2.76
N VAL A 50 -4.27 -2.93 4.05
CA VAL A 50 -5.22 -2.47 5.08
C VAL A 50 -5.25 -0.94 5.13
N LEU A 51 -4.08 -0.30 5.13
CA LEU A 51 -3.97 1.15 5.13
C LEU A 51 -4.58 1.76 3.87
N PHE A 52 -4.28 1.19 2.69
CA PHE A 52 -4.83 1.65 1.42
C PHE A 52 -6.36 1.60 1.40
N VAL A 53 -6.95 0.47 1.83
CA VAL A 53 -8.41 0.31 1.92
C VAL A 53 -9.00 1.30 2.92
N TRP A 54 -8.36 1.50 4.07
CA TRP A 54 -8.82 2.46 5.06
C TRP A 54 -8.82 3.90 4.52
N VAL A 55 -7.73 4.31 3.85
CA VAL A 55 -7.63 5.63 3.21
C VAL A 55 -8.70 5.80 2.14
N ALA A 56 -8.88 4.79 1.26
CA ALA A 56 -9.90 4.82 0.21
C ALA A 56 -11.32 4.95 0.80
N ALA A 57 -11.62 4.18 1.85
CA ALA A 57 -12.90 4.24 2.56
C ALA A 57 -13.09 5.59 3.30
N ARG A 58 -12.01 6.19 3.81
CA ARG A 58 -12.04 7.51 4.47
C ARG A 58 -12.31 8.62 3.47
N LEU A 59 -11.67 8.59 2.29
CA LEU A 59 -11.88 9.55 1.22
C LEU A 59 -13.33 9.49 0.73
N SER A 60 -13.84 8.29 0.45
CA SER A 60 -15.23 8.08 0.02
C SER A 60 -16.26 8.59 1.04
N ARG A 61 -15.99 8.45 2.35
CA ARG A 61 -16.87 8.98 3.41
C ARG A 61 -16.86 10.51 3.49
N ARG A 62 -15.74 11.17 3.25
CA ARG A 62 -15.65 12.65 3.30
C ARG A 62 -16.50 13.31 2.22
N GLU A 63 -16.61 12.69 1.05
CA GLU A 63 -17.42 13.23 -0.04
C GLU A 63 -18.93 13.09 0.17
N ARG A 64 -19.37 12.17 1.04
CA ARG A 64 -20.80 11.98 1.35
C ARG A 64 -21.30 12.84 2.51
N GLY A 65 -20.41 13.46 3.29
CA GLY A 65 -20.76 14.22 4.50
C GLY A 65 -20.54 15.73 4.40
N GLY A 66 -20.24 16.26 3.21
CA GLY A 66 -19.97 17.68 2.97
C GLY A 66 -20.80 18.26 1.82
N GLY A 67 -22.09 17.89 1.74
CA GLY A 67 -23.09 18.45 0.83
C GLY A 67 -24.14 19.22 1.59
#